data_AF-A0A949I9E1-F1
#
_entry.id   AF-A0A949I9E1-F1
#
_cell.length_a   1.000
_cell.length_b   1.000
_cell.length_c   1.000
_cell.angle_alpha   90.00
_cell.angle_beta   90.00
_cell.angle_gamma   90.00
#
_symmetry.space_group_name_H-M   'P 1'
#
loop_
_entity.id
_entity.type
_entity.pdbx_description
1 polymer ?
#
loop_
_entity_poly.entity_id
_entity_poly.type
_entity_poly.pdbx_seq_one_letter_code
_entity_poly.pdbx_strand_id
1 'polypeptide(L)' 'MNAPHTTPYVKRRAALAHKMNAAGGGVAVVPTAPERQRNRDSDFPYRHDSYFYYLTGFTEPEAVAVVVA' A
#
# COMPACT_ATOMS: atom_id res chain seq x y z
N MET A 1 4.49 -4.01 -20.56
CA MET A 1 3.93 -3.75 -19.21
C MET A 1 4.99 -4.16 -18.18
N ASN A 2 6.01 -3.31 -17.96
CA ASN A 2 7.02 -3.53 -16.92
C ASN A 2 6.73 -2.53 -15.79
N ALA A 3 6.34 -3.04 -14.62
CA ALA A 3 6.17 -2.20 -13.43
C ALA A 3 7.52 -1.56 -13.05
N PRO A 4 7.56 -0.29 -12.59
CA PRO A 4 8.80 0.38 -12.25
C PRO A 4 9.49 -0.35 -11.10
N HIS A 5 10.74 -0.73 -11.31
CA HIS A 5 11.62 -1.29 -10.30
C HIS A 5 11.92 -0.24 -9.19
N THR A 6 11.02 -0.20 -8.21
CA THR A 6 11.21 -0.61 -6.80
C THR A 6 12.21 0.09 -5.88
N THR A 7 13.05 1.03 -6.33
CA THR A 7 14.15 1.54 -5.48
C THR A 7 13.72 2.24 -4.18
N PRO A 8 12.72 3.14 -4.12
CA PRO A 8 12.28 3.71 -2.85
C PRO A 8 11.36 2.76 -2.06
N TYR A 9 10.50 2.01 -2.74
CA TYR A 9 9.46 1.21 -2.10
C TYR A 9 10.03 0.02 -1.33
N VAL A 10 11.04 -0.67 -1.89
CA VAL A 10 11.74 -1.77 -1.19
C VAL A 10 12.42 -1.24 0.07
N LYS A 11 13.13 -0.10 -0.03
CA LYS A 11 13.79 0.52 1.13
C LYS A 11 12.80 0.91 2.22
N ARG A 12 11.63 1.45 1.85
CA ARG A 12 10.58 1.83 2.80
C ARG A 12 9.99 0.62 3.52
N ARG A 13 9.70 -0.47 2.80
CA ARG A 13 9.21 -1.72 3.42
C ARG A 13 10.26 -2.36 4.33
N ALA A 14 11.53 -2.36 3.93
CA ALA A 14 12.62 -2.85 4.77
C ALA A 14 12.77 -2.01 6.05
N ALA A 15 12.68 -0.67 5.94
CA ALA A 15 12.73 0.21 7.11
C ALA A 15 11.52 0.00 8.05
N LEU A 16 10.33 -0.26 7.51
CA LEU A 16 9.15 -0.62 8.29
C LEU A 16 9.37 -1.94 9.05
N ALA A 17 9.80 -3.00 8.37
CA ALA A 17 10.09 -4.29 8.97
C ALA A 17 11.16 -4.20 10.08
N HIS A 18 12.22 -3.42 9.88
CA HIS A 18 13.24 -3.17 10.90
C HIS A 18 12.66 -2.50 12.16
N LYS A 19 11.79 -1.48 11.98
CA LYS A 19 11.14 -0.82 13.12
C LYS A 19 10.20 -1.75 13.88
N MET A 20 9.45 -2.57 13.17
CA MET A 20 8.56 -3.58 13.76
C MET A 20 9.36 -4.63 14.55
N ASN A 21 10.48 -5.13 14.00
CA ASN A 21 11.37 -6.05 14.71
C ASN A 21 11.89 -5.46 16.01
N ALA A 22 12.34 -4.20 15.99
CA ALA A 22 12.78 -3.50 17.20
C ALA A 22 11.66 -3.31 18.24
N ALA A 23 10.39 -3.37 17.83
CA ALA A 23 9.21 -3.28 18.68
C ALA A 23 8.63 -4.64 19.10
N GLY A 24 9.31 -5.76 18.81
CA GLY A 24 8.87 -7.11 19.18
C GLY A 24 8.29 -7.95 18.04
N GLY A 25 8.44 -7.52 16.79
CA GLY A 25 8.01 -8.26 15.59
C GLY A 25 6.55 -8.00 15.19
N GLY A 26 6.00 -8.85 14.33
CA GLY A 26 4.59 -8.84 13.93
C GLY A 26 4.32 -8.73 12.42
N VAL A 27 3.06 -8.51 12.06
CA VAL A 27 2.60 -8.41 10.67
C VAL A 27 1.83 -7.10 10.47
N ALA A 28 2.28 -6.27 9.53
CA ALA A 28 1.55 -5.10 9.08
C ALA A 28 0.70 -5.46 7.87
N VAL A 29 -0.61 -5.20 7.96
CA VAL A 29 -1.60 -5.43 6.90
C VAL A 29 -2.16 -4.07 6.50
N VAL A 30 -1.88 -3.64 5.27
CA VAL A 30 -2.26 -2.31 4.76
C VAL A 30 -3.12 -2.50 3.52
N PRO A 31 -4.45 -2.32 3.59
CA PRO A 31 -5.33 -2.39 2.43
C PRO A 31 -5.28 -1.10 1.60
N THR A 32 -5.69 -1.19 0.34
CA THR A 32 -6.00 -0.01 -0.49
C THR A 32 -7.25 0.71 -0.01
N ALA A 33 -7.42 1.96 -0.43
CA ALA A 33 -8.68 2.65 -0.25
C ALA A 33 -9.77 1.94 -1.11
N PRO A 34 -11.03 1.90 -0.65
CA PRO A 34 -12.13 1.43 -1.48
C PRO A 34 -12.47 2.46 -2.56
N GLU A 35 -13.06 1.99 -3.65
CA GLU A 35 -13.73 2.86 -4.61
C GLU A 35 -14.92 3.57 -3.96
N ARG A 36 -15.24 4.77 -4.44
CA ARG A 36 -16.29 5.62 -3.86
C ARG A 36 -17.26 6.08 -4.93
N GLN A 37 -18.51 5.63 -4.78
CA GLN A 37 -19.62 6.06 -5.61
C GLN A 37 -19.87 7.57 -5.47
N ARG A 38 -20.07 8.24 -6.60
CA ARG A 38 -20.45 9.65 -6.66
C ARG A 38 -21.95 9.82 -6.81
N ASN A 39 -22.54 9.12 -7.78
CA ASN A 39 -23.98 9.02 -8.00
C ASN A 39 -24.29 7.65 -8.62
N ARG A 40 -25.55 7.22 -8.56
CA ARG A 40 -26.07 5.89 -8.95
C ARG A 40 -25.13 4.97 -9.77
N ASP A 41 -24.69 5.39 -10.94
CA ASP A 41 -23.91 4.62 -11.90
C ASP A 41 -22.50 5.17 -12.18
N SER A 42 -22.06 6.20 -11.44
CA SER A 42 -20.72 6.78 -11.59
C SER A 42 -19.96 6.84 -10.28
N ASP A 43 -18.66 6.54 -10.37
CA ASP A 43 -17.70 6.67 -9.27
C ASP A 43 -16.93 7.99 -9.32
N PHE A 44 -16.35 8.38 -8.18
CA PHE A 44 -15.26 9.35 -8.18
C PHE A 44 -14.00 8.72 -8.78
N PRO A 45 -13.09 9.53 -9.37
CA PRO A 45 -11.78 9.04 -9.75
C PRO A 45 -11.09 8.36 -8.56
N TYR A 46 -10.61 7.13 -8.78
CA TYR A 46 -9.98 6.36 -7.72
C TYR A 46 -8.75 7.09 -7.16
N ARG A 47 -8.65 7.11 -5.83
CA ARG A 47 -7.50 7.65 -5.11
C ARG A 47 -7.03 6.62 -4.10
N HIS A 48 -5.83 6.09 -4.33
CA HIS A 48 -5.18 5.17 -3.41
C HIS A 48 -4.87 5.82 -2.05
N ASP A 49 -4.84 4.99 -1.00
CA ASP A 49 -4.38 5.40 0.32
C ASP A 49 -2.89 5.79 0.30
N SER A 50 -2.53 6.85 1.02
CA SER A 50 -1.17 7.40 1.01
C SER A 50 -0.15 6.46 1.65
N TYR A 51 -0.52 5.72 2.70
CA TYR A 51 0.40 4.76 3.35
C TYR A 51 0.62 3.54 2.46
N PHE A 52 -0.46 3.00 1.88
CA PHE A 52 -0.37 1.90 0.91
C PHE A 52 0.53 2.29 -0.28
N TYR A 53 0.26 3.43 -0.91
CA TYR A 53 1.03 3.90 -2.06
C TYR A 53 2.48 4.22 -1.70
N TYR A 54 2.72 4.82 -0.52
CA TYR A 54 4.07 5.10 -0.04
C TYR A 54 4.93 3.84 0.06
N LEU A 55 4.32 2.71 0.45
CA LEU A 55 5.01 1.43 0.63
C LEU A 55 5.11 0.60 -0.65
N THR A 56 4.20 0.77 -1.60
CA THR A 56 4.08 -0.16 -2.75
C THR A 56 4.29 0.51 -4.11
N GLY A 57 3.89 1.78 -4.27
CA GLY A 57 3.73 2.42 -5.57
C GLY A 57 2.58 1.86 -6.41
N PHE A 58 1.73 1.00 -5.84
CA PHE A 58 0.59 0.37 -6.52
C PHE A 58 -0.65 1.27 -6.43
N THR A 59 -1.38 1.39 -7.54
CA THR A 59 -2.40 2.43 -7.74
C THR A 59 -3.77 1.89 -8.11
N GLU A 60 -3.99 0.58 -8.07
CA GLU A 60 -5.31 -0.03 -8.33
C GLU A 60 -6.02 -0.32 -6.99
N PRO A 61 -7.36 -0.39 -6.97
CA PRO A 61 -8.13 -0.78 -5.78
C PRO A 61 -8.02 -2.29 -5.50
N GLU A 62 -8.71 -2.76 -4.45
CA GLU A 62 -8.84 -4.18 -4.11
C GLU A 62 -7.50 -4.92 -3.88
N ALA A 63 -6.51 -4.23 -3.29
CA ALA A 63 -5.21 -4.83 -2.98
C ALA A 63 -4.84 -4.67 -1.50
N VAL A 64 -3.96 -5.57 -1.03
CA VAL A 64 -3.44 -5.55 0.34
C VAL A 64 -1.93 -5.75 0.33
N ALA A 65 -1.20 -4.85 0.97
CA ALA A 65 0.22 -5.00 1.23
C ALA A 65 0.42 -5.66 2.59
N VAL A 66 1.21 -6.74 2.60
CA VAL A 66 1.58 -7.45 3.82
C VAL A 66 3.08 -7.33 4.02
N VAL A 67 3.50 -6.82 5.19
CA VAL A 67 4.91 -6.74 5.59
C VAL A 67 5.09 -7.54 6.88
N VAL A 68 6.01 -8.49 6.85
CA VAL A 68 6.38 -9.34 7.99
C VAL A 68 7.69 -8.82 8.57
N ALA A 69 7.74 -8.73 9.89
CA ALA A 69 8.94 -8.40 10.65
C ALA A 69 9.61 -9.67 11.16
#